data_AF-A0A352Z001-F1
#
_entry.id   AF-A0A352Z001-F1
#
_cell.length_a   1.000
_cell.length_b   1.000
_cell.length_c   1.000
_cell.angle_alpha   90.00
_cell.angle_beta   90.00
_cell.angle_gamma   90.00
#
_symmetry.space_group_name_H-M   'P 1'
#
loop_
_entity.id
_entity.type
_entity.pdbx_description
1 polymer ?
#
loop_
_entity_poly.entity_id
_entity_poly.type
_entity_poly.pdbx_seq_one_letter_code
_entity_poly.pdbx_strand_id
1 'polypeptide(L)'
;VSDQGAKGDPVYEVRIGKIRCADYCGGLFEGTLELRVTRGYPTFNATTEELGSGFSTAIPIDYPRDYAKAAINNWTVHSNGGWFYVYVPWDSNWKPSKVQQCILAYEYDQVKEISTSATVGYKKDELSSTLTTTAKTTYRGDFLGINEWDRDWFYATNTNPGPYDEVKDGWTVRKTCPVFKLTTPARTIY
;
A
#
# COMPACT_ATOMS: atom_id res chain seq x y z
N VAL A 1 -30.50 28.77 -10.65
CA VAL A 1 -29.67 27.94 -11.55
C VAL A 1 -28.28 28.55 -11.55
N SER A 2 -27.37 28.04 -10.72
CA SER A 2 -25.97 28.46 -10.72
C SER A 2 -25.15 27.26 -11.16
N ASP A 3 -24.59 27.40 -12.34
CA ASP A 3 -23.67 26.51 -13.01
C ASP A 3 -22.40 26.33 -12.15
N GLN A 4 -22.43 25.38 -11.20
CA GLN A 4 -21.21 24.82 -10.65
C GLN A 4 -20.73 23.81 -11.68
N GLY A 5 -20.02 24.31 -12.69
CA GLY A 5 -19.34 23.47 -13.68
C GLY A 5 -18.65 22.32 -12.94
N ALA A 6 -18.95 21.09 -13.36
CA ALA A 6 -18.48 19.88 -12.70
C ALA A 6 -16.94 19.89 -12.62
N LYS A 7 -16.39 20.39 -11.51
CA LYS A 7 -15.02 20.07 -11.13
C LYS A 7 -15.01 18.55 -11.00
N GLY A 8 -14.27 17.89 -11.88
CA GLY A 8 -14.09 16.45 -11.81
C GLY A 8 -13.67 16.02 -10.40
N ASP A 9 -13.97 14.77 -10.05
CA ASP A 9 -13.61 14.23 -8.74
C ASP A 9 -12.12 14.51 -8.45
N PRO A 10 -11.79 14.98 -7.23
CA PRO A 10 -10.42 15.29 -6.88
C PRO A 10 -9.53 14.06 -7.05
N VAL A 11 -8.35 14.27 -7.61
CA VAL A 11 -7.34 13.23 -7.77
C VAL A 11 -6.29 13.42 -6.70
N TYR A 12 -5.86 12.31 -6.10
CA TYR A 12 -4.93 12.32 -4.98
C TYR A 12 -3.68 11.50 -5.28
N GLU A 13 -2.57 11.99 -4.73
CA GLU A 13 -1.32 11.25 -4.62
C GLU A 13 -1.20 10.66 -3.20
N VAL A 14 -1.24 9.34 -3.10
CA VAL A 14 -0.98 8.57 -1.88
C VAL A 14 0.49 8.15 -1.86
N ARG A 15 1.15 8.34 -0.73
CA ARG A 15 2.56 8.00 -0.51
C ARG A 15 2.70 6.91 0.54
N ILE A 16 3.79 6.14 0.49
CA ILE A 16 4.27 5.39 1.66
C ILE A 16 5.06 6.37 2.51
N GLY A 17 4.53 6.74 3.68
CA GLY A 17 5.12 7.75 4.56
C GLY A 17 6.26 7.19 5.40
N LYS A 18 5.90 6.36 6.37
CA LYS A 18 6.84 5.59 7.21
C LYS A 18 6.49 4.13 7.14
N ILE A 19 7.50 3.28 7.34
CA ILE A 19 7.33 1.83 7.46
C ILE A 19 7.88 1.35 8.80
N ARG A 20 7.35 0.24 9.28
CA ARG A 20 7.86 -0.48 10.44
C ARG A 20 7.74 -1.98 10.17
N CYS A 21 8.88 -2.65 10.11
CA CYS A 21 8.96 -4.10 9.99
C CYS A 21 9.54 -4.66 11.30
N ALA A 22 8.75 -5.49 12.00
CA ALA A 22 9.11 -6.19 13.23
C ALA A 22 9.51 -7.65 12.94
N ASP A 23 10.22 -7.86 11.85
CA ASP A 23 10.77 -9.14 11.44
C ASP A 23 12.17 -8.90 10.85
N TYR A 24 13.02 -9.91 10.92
CA TYR A 24 14.32 -9.91 10.27
C TYR A 24 14.30 -10.54 8.88
N CYS A 25 13.19 -11.21 8.50
CA CYS A 25 12.97 -11.78 7.16
C CYS A 25 14.12 -12.68 6.67
N GLY A 26 14.74 -13.44 7.59
CA GLY A 26 15.96 -14.19 7.30
C GLY A 26 16.90 -14.30 8.50
N GLY A 27 18.19 -14.51 8.21
CA GLY A 27 19.22 -14.78 9.21
C GLY A 27 19.60 -13.58 10.09
N LEU A 28 20.14 -13.87 11.28
CA LEU A 28 20.61 -12.86 12.26
C LEU A 28 21.80 -12.00 11.77
N PHE A 29 22.52 -12.46 10.74
CA PHE A 29 23.75 -11.83 10.21
C PHE A 29 23.54 -11.05 8.91
N GLU A 30 22.29 -10.95 8.45
CA GLU A 30 21.95 -10.19 7.25
C GLU A 30 21.88 -8.69 7.56
N GLY A 31 22.29 -7.89 6.58
CA GLY A 31 22.37 -6.44 6.67
C GLY A 31 21.01 -5.75 6.61
N THR A 32 20.93 -4.68 5.81
CA THR A 32 19.69 -3.97 5.52
C THR A 32 18.65 -4.90 4.91
N LEU A 33 17.38 -4.79 5.32
CA LEU A 33 16.29 -5.54 4.70
C LEU A 33 15.88 -4.86 3.40
N GLU A 34 15.81 -5.62 2.31
CA GLU A 34 15.40 -5.09 1.00
C GLU A 34 13.88 -5.19 0.85
N LEU A 35 13.15 -4.28 1.48
CA LEU A 35 11.70 -4.31 1.45
C LEU A 35 11.17 -3.83 0.08
N ARG A 36 10.12 -4.48 -0.39
CA ARG A 36 9.47 -4.21 -1.66
C ARG A 36 7.99 -4.02 -1.41
N VAL A 37 7.47 -2.88 -1.86
CA VAL A 37 6.03 -2.59 -1.79
C VAL A 37 5.49 -2.38 -3.19
N THR A 38 4.42 -3.09 -3.55
CA THR A 38 3.77 -2.97 -4.86
C THR A 38 2.26 -2.81 -4.71
N ARG A 39 1.63 -2.28 -5.75
CA ARG A 39 0.20 -2.01 -5.84
C ARG A 39 -0.44 -2.90 -6.90
N GLY A 40 -1.52 -3.60 -6.53
CA GLY A 40 -2.39 -4.24 -7.52
C GLY A 40 -3.28 -3.19 -8.21
N TYR A 41 -3.42 -3.27 -9.54
CA TYR A 41 -4.25 -2.36 -10.32
C TYR A 41 -5.05 -3.08 -11.40
N PRO A 42 -6.26 -2.61 -11.72
CA PRO A 42 -7.02 -3.08 -12.88
C PRO A 42 -6.51 -2.44 -14.17
N THR A 43 -6.80 -3.09 -15.30
CA THR A 43 -6.73 -2.49 -16.63
C THR A 43 -8.02 -2.79 -17.38
N PHE A 44 -8.46 -1.91 -18.27
CA PHE A 44 -9.62 -2.16 -19.12
C PHE A 44 -9.25 -1.88 -20.57
N ASN A 45 -9.42 -2.88 -21.43
CA ASN A 45 -9.21 -2.72 -22.86
C ASN A 45 -10.53 -2.30 -23.51
N ALA A 46 -10.62 -1.05 -23.93
CA ALA A 46 -11.84 -0.51 -24.54
C ALA A 46 -12.17 -1.12 -25.92
N THR A 47 -11.19 -1.73 -26.60
CA THR A 47 -11.39 -2.34 -27.92
C THR A 47 -11.93 -3.76 -27.80
N THR A 48 -11.45 -4.53 -26.82
CA THR A 48 -11.90 -5.93 -26.60
C THR A 48 -12.97 -6.05 -25.51
N GLU A 49 -13.27 -4.95 -24.81
CA GLU A 49 -14.13 -4.89 -23.62
C GLU A 49 -13.68 -5.82 -22.47
N GLU A 50 -12.40 -6.18 -22.45
CA GLU A 50 -11.83 -7.09 -21.46
C GLU A 50 -11.26 -6.35 -20.25
N LEU A 51 -11.57 -6.88 -19.06
CA LEU A 51 -11.00 -6.45 -17.79
C LEU A 51 -9.75 -7.26 -17.46
N GLY A 52 -8.60 -6.59 -17.46
CA GLY A 52 -7.31 -7.13 -17.02
C GLY A 52 -6.89 -6.63 -15.64
N SER A 53 -5.78 -7.15 -15.13
CA SER A 53 -5.15 -6.65 -13.91
C SER A 53 -3.68 -7.03 -13.82
N GLY A 54 -2.96 -6.38 -12.91
CA GLY A 54 -1.57 -6.67 -12.65
C GLY A 54 -1.07 -5.99 -11.37
N PHE A 55 0.23 -6.11 -11.13
CA PHE A 55 0.94 -5.42 -10.06
C PHE A 55 1.91 -4.41 -10.63
N SER A 56 2.08 -3.27 -9.95
CA SER A 56 3.01 -2.24 -10.36
C SER A 56 4.46 -2.72 -10.17
N THR A 57 5.40 -1.99 -10.76
CA THR A 57 6.80 -2.10 -10.34
C THR A 57 6.88 -1.91 -8.83
N ALA A 58 7.63 -2.80 -8.16
CA ALA A 58 7.81 -2.73 -6.72
C ALA A 58 8.72 -1.55 -6.36
N ILE A 59 8.34 -0.82 -5.33
CA ILE A 59 9.12 0.25 -4.73
C ILE A 59 10.15 -0.39 -3.79
N PRO A 60 11.46 -0.27 -4.07
CA PRO A 60 12.49 -0.71 -3.12
C PRO A 60 12.58 0.24 -1.93
N ILE A 61 12.73 -0.33 -0.74
CA ILE A 61 12.97 0.38 0.50
C ILE A 61 14.05 -0.36 1.29
N ASP A 62 15.21 0.27 1.37
CA ASP A 62 16.35 -0.19 2.16
C ASP A 62 16.07 0.06 3.65
N TYR A 63 15.48 -0.91 4.34
CA TYR A 63 15.07 -0.77 5.73
C TYR A 63 16.20 -1.19 6.69
N PRO A 64 16.79 -0.27 7.47
CA PRO A 64 17.99 -0.60 8.22
C PRO A 64 17.72 -1.57 9.37
N ARG A 65 18.69 -2.46 9.63
CA ARG A 65 18.57 -3.52 10.64
C ARG A 65 18.31 -2.99 12.05
N ASP A 66 18.85 -1.82 12.40
CA ASP A 66 18.61 -1.19 13.70
C ASP A 66 17.16 -0.77 13.90
N TYR A 67 16.44 -0.44 12.81
CA TYR A 67 15.00 -0.18 12.87
C TYR A 67 14.23 -1.49 13.04
N ALA A 68 14.62 -2.57 12.36
CA ALA A 68 14.06 -3.91 12.58
C ALA A 68 14.23 -4.35 14.04
N LYS A 69 15.44 -4.21 14.59
CA LYS A 69 15.76 -4.53 15.98
C LYS A 69 14.92 -3.71 16.95
N ALA A 70 14.79 -2.41 16.72
CA ALA A 70 13.94 -1.55 17.56
C ALA A 70 12.46 -1.96 17.49
N ALA A 71 11.96 -2.34 16.30
CA ALA A 71 10.60 -2.81 16.12
C ALA A 71 10.32 -4.15 16.83
N ILE A 72 11.24 -5.12 16.72
CA ILE A 72 11.13 -6.45 17.35
C ILE A 72 11.15 -6.33 18.87
N ASN A 73 12.05 -5.52 19.40
CA ASN A 73 12.16 -5.32 20.85
C ASN A 73 11.15 -4.33 21.42
N ASN A 74 10.23 -3.80 20.59
CA ASN A 74 9.25 -2.78 20.98
C ASN A 74 9.87 -1.56 21.69
N TRP A 75 11.08 -1.16 21.27
CA TRP A 75 11.67 0.09 21.73
C TRP A 75 10.85 1.26 21.21
N THR A 76 10.81 2.36 21.95
CA THR A 76 10.01 3.54 21.58
C THR A 76 10.87 4.73 21.18
N VAL A 77 12.10 4.81 21.71
CA VAL A 77 13.04 5.93 21.48
C VAL A 77 14.08 5.56 20.43
N HIS A 78 14.76 4.42 20.61
CA HIS A 78 15.82 3.99 19.69
C HIS A 78 15.26 3.74 18.29
N SER A 79 15.92 4.30 17.27
CA SER A 79 15.48 4.25 15.86
C SER A 79 13.99 4.57 15.68
N ASN A 80 13.46 5.52 16.46
CA ASN A 80 12.04 5.92 16.43
C ASN A 80 11.08 4.71 16.58
N GLY A 81 11.47 3.71 17.39
CA GLY A 81 10.73 2.48 17.61
C GLY A 81 10.52 1.60 16.37
N GLY A 82 11.45 1.71 15.43
CA GLY A 82 11.44 1.00 14.15
C GLY A 82 10.64 1.70 13.05
N TRP A 83 10.12 2.92 13.29
CA TRP A 83 9.46 3.69 12.25
C TRP A 83 10.49 4.41 11.36
N PHE A 84 10.79 3.83 10.21
CA PHE A 84 11.70 4.38 9.20
C PHE A 84 10.95 5.28 8.22
N TYR A 85 11.54 6.43 7.87
CA TYR A 85 10.95 7.42 6.97
C TYR A 85 11.28 7.12 5.52
N VAL A 86 10.27 7.13 4.64
CA VAL A 86 10.40 6.78 3.21
C VAL A 86 9.84 7.89 2.34
N TYR A 87 8.56 8.25 2.55
CA TYR A 87 7.84 9.33 1.86
C TYR A 87 7.87 9.31 0.33
N VAL A 88 7.65 8.14 -0.26
CA VAL A 88 7.65 7.91 -1.72
C VAL A 88 6.23 7.76 -2.28
N PRO A 89 5.94 8.23 -3.51
CA PRO A 89 4.66 8.00 -4.17
C PRO A 89 4.35 6.50 -4.30
N TRP A 90 3.15 6.11 -3.91
CA TRP A 90 2.62 4.75 -4.05
C TRP A 90 1.55 4.67 -5.14
N ASP A 91 0.64 5.65 -5.16
CA ASP A 91 -0.36 5.83 -6.21
C ASP A 91 -0.58 7.32 -6.45
N SER A 92 -0.45 7.76 -7.71
CA SER A 92 -0.67 9.16 -8.10
C SER A 92 -2.00 9.38 -8.83
N ASN A 93 -2.88 8.37 -8.86
CA ASN A 93 -4.20 8.45 -9.49
C ASN A 93 -5.27 7.83 -8.59
N TRP A 94 -5.20 8.15 -7.31
CA TRP A 94 -6.19 7.68 -6.36
C TRP A 94 -7.42 8.58 -6.43
N LYS A 95 -8.57 7.97 -6.70
CA LYS A 95 -9.89 8.63 -6.69
C LYS A 95 -10.72 8.09 -5.51
N PRO A 96 -11.65 8.88 -4.93
CA PRO A 96 -12.47 8.45 -3.80
C PRO A 96 -13.60 7.49 -4.19
N SER A 97 -13.65 7.03 -5.45
CA SER A 97 -14.65 6.05 -5.89
C SER A 97 -14.49 4.73 -5.14
N LYS A 98 -15.61 4.12 -4.75
CA LYS A 98 -15.63 2.81 -4.08
C LYS A 98 -15.16 1.69 -5.02
N VAL A 99 -13.85 1.49 -5.00
CA VAL A 99 -13.12 0.56 -5.86
C VAL A 99 -12.05 -0.11 -5.02
N GLN A 100 -11.89 -1.43 -5.19
CA GLN A 100 -10.90 -2.20 -4.44
C GLN A 100 -9.49 -1.97 -4.97
N GLN A 101 -8.54 -1.79 -4.08
CA GLN A 101 -7.10 -1.71 -4.35
C GLN A 101 -6.36 -2.71 -3.50
N CYS A 102 -5.22 -3.17 -3.98
CA CYS A 102 -4.37 -4.09 -3.24
C CYS A 102 -2.99 -3.47 -2.99
N ILE A 103 -2.45 -3.70 -1.80
CA ILE A 103 -1.04 -3.52 -1.49
C ILE A 103 -0.41 -4.89 -1.22
N LEU A 104 0.80 -5.12 -1.71
CA LEU A 104 1.61 -6.29 -1.41
C LEU A 104 2.97 -5.80 -0.90
N ALA A 105 3.42 -6.35 0.22
CA ALA A 105 4.74 -6.14 0.77
C ALA A 105 5.50 -7.46 0.88
N TYR A 106 6.80 -7.42 0.59
CA TYR A 106 7.70 -8.56 0.78
C TYR A 106 9.13 -8.06 1.02
N GLU A 107 9.96 -8.89 1.63
CA GLU A 107 11.42 -8.69 1.67
C GLU A 107 12.03 -9.44 0.49
N TYR A 108 12.96 -8.83 -0.24
CA TYR A 108 13.52 -9.42 -1.45
C TYR A 108 14.65 -10.41 -1.16
N ASP A 109 14.45 -11.65 -1.60
CA ASP A 109 15.43 -12.72 -1.59
C ASP A 109 15.50 -13.33 -3.00
N GLN A 110 16.70 -13.60 -3.52
CA GLN A 110 16.89 -14.17 -4.85
C GLN A 110 16.56 -15.66 -4.95
N VAL A 111 16.51 -16.37 -3.82
CA VAL A 111 16.41 -17.84 -3.76
C VAL A 111 14.96 -18.30 -3.71
N LYS A 112 14.10 -17.59 -2.98
CA LYS A 112 12.71 -17.98 -2.74
C LYS A 112 11.75 -17.32 -3.71
N GLU A 113 10.90 -18.09 -4.39
CA GLU A 113 9.86 -17.57 -5.29
C GLU A 113 8.47 -17.89 -4.73
N ILE A 114 7.58 -16.90 -4.71
CA ILE A 114 6.22 -17.00 -4.16
C ILE A 114 5.22 -16.42 -5.16
N SER A 115 4.09 -17.11 -5.33
CA SER A 115 2.94 -16.60 -6.08
C SER A 115 1.80 -16.21 -5.16
N THR A 116 1.17 -15.07 -5.44
CA THR A 116 0.03 -14.57 -4.68
C THR A 116 -0.98 -13.89 -5.60
N SER A 117 -2.16 -13.58 -5.07
CA SER A 117 -3.21 -12.90 -5.79
C SER A 117 -4.08 -12.05 -4.88
N ALA A 118 -4.65 -10.99 -5.45
CA ALA A 118 -5.63 -10.15 -4.78
C ALA A 118 -6.69 -9.62 -5.74
N THR A 119 -7.84 -9.26 -5.20
CA THR A 119 -8.93 -8.60 -5.92
C THR A 119 -8.64 -7.12 -6.08
N VAL A 120 -8.81 -6.63 -7.31
CA VAL A 120 -8.74 -5.21 -7.66
C VAL A 120 -10.00 -4.82 -8.42
N GLY A 121 -10.51 -3.63 -8.14
CA GLY A 121 -11.73 -3.11 -8.75
C GLY A 121 -11.43 -2.14 -9.89
N TYR A 122 -12.33 -2.04 -10.85
CA TYR A 122 -12.39 -1.03 -11.90
C TYR A 122 -13.78 -0.39 -11.92
N LYS A 123 -13.83 0.94 -12.03
CA LYS A 123 -15.08 1.67 -12.23
C LYS A 123 -14.88 2.69 -13.33
N LYS A 124 -15.66 2.56 -14.41
CA LYS A 124 -15.73 3.55 -15.48
C LYS A 124 -16.57 4.74 -14.98
N ASP A 125 -16.12 5.97 -15.23
CA ASP A 125 -16.70 7.18 -14.64
C ASP A 125 -18.22 7.33 -14.91
N GLU A 126 -18.73 6.80 -16.03
CA GLU A 126 -20.15 6.84 -16.42
C GLU A 126 -21.00 5.67 -15.89
N LEU A 127 -20.39 4.65 -15.30
CA LEU A 127 -21.08 3.45 -14.84
C LEU A 127 -21.29 3.47 -13.32
N SER A 128 -22.51 3.15 -12.89
CA SER A 128 -22.81 2.94 -11.46
C SER A 128 -22.14 1.69 -10.90
N SER A 129 -21.88 0.70 -11.76
CA SER A 129 -21.35 -0.61 -11.39
C SER A 129 -19.82 -0.62 -11.30
N THR A 130 -19.30 -1.25 -10.25
CA THR A 130 -17.88 -1.58 -10.10
C THR A 130 -17.65 -2.99 -10.61
N LEU A 131 -16.65 -3.17 -11.47
CA LEU A 131 -16.17 -4.48 -11.92
C LEU A 131 -14.96 -4.89 -11.07
N THR A 132 -14.75 -6.19 -10.86
CA THR A 132 -13.59 -6.71 -10.12
C THR A 132 -12.89 -7.79 -10.90
N THR A 133 -11.57 -7.91 -10.70
CA THR A 133 -10.74 -8.96 -11.28
C THR A 133 -9.65 -9.37 -10.29
N THR A 134 -9.03 -10.52 -10.51
CA THR A 134 -7.98 -11.06 -9.65
C THR A 134 -6.61 -10.76 -10.26
N ALA A 135 -5.87 -9.84 -9.68
CA ALA A 135 -4.47 -9.62 -10.00
C ALA A 135 -3.65 -10.77 -9.43
N LYS A 136 -2.86 -11.44 -10.26
CA LYS A 136 -1.89 -12.47 -9.85
C LYS A 136 -0.48 -11.95 -10.05
N THR A 137 0.43 -12.31 -9.16
CA THR A 137 1.86 -12.01 -9.33
C THR A 137 2.72 -13.11 -8.73
N THR A 138 3.90 -13.25 -9.29
CA THR A 138 4.99 -14.07 -8.76
C THR A 138 6.15 -13.13 -8.46
N TYR A 139 6.71 -13.23 -7.26
CA TYR A 139 7.83 -12.42 -6.82
C TYR A 139 8.84 -13.28 -6.08
N ARG A 140 10.05 -12.76 -5.92
CA ARG A 140 11.09 -13.42 -5.14
C ARG A 140 11.30 -12.72 -3.81
N GLY A 141 11.29 -13.48 -2.72
CA GLY A 141 11.30 -12.91 -1.39
C GLY A 141 10.45 -13.58 -0.33
N ASP A 142 10.58 -13.09 0.89
CA ASP A 142 9.76 -13.43 2.03
C ASP A 142 8.48 -12.59 2.08
N PHE A 143 7.34 -13.26 2.23
CA PHE A 143 6.04 -12.62 2.21
C PHE A 143 5.81 -11.77 3.47
N LEU A 144 5.60 -10.47 3.27
CA LEU A 144 5.23 -9.52 4.32
C LEU A 144 3.77 -9.07 4.22
N GLY A 145 2.94 -9.89 3.57
CA GLY A 145 1.50 -9.72 3.56
C GLY A 145 0.95 -9.04 2.32
N ILE A 146 -0.35 -9.24 2.14
CA ILE A 146 -1.17 -8.64 1.10
C ILE A 146 -2.44 -8.13 1.77
N ASN A 147 -2.93 -6.96 1.35
CA ASN A 147 -4.17 -6.43 1.89
C ASN A 147 -4.93 -5.68 0.83
N GLU A 148 -6.26 -5.74 0.93
CA GLU A 148 -7.19 -5.16 -0.02
C GLU A 148 -8.01 -4.08 0.69
N TRP A 149 -8.07 -2.90 0.10
CA TRP A 149 -8.77 -1.76 0.66
C TRP A 149 -9.72 -1.17 -0.37
N ASP A 150 -10.94 -0.88 0.07
CA ASP A 150 -11.79 0.04 -0.67
C ASP A 150 -11.21 1.45 -0.58
N ARG A 151 -11.09 2.14 -1.73
CA ARG A 151 -10.49 3.47 -1.83
C ARG A 151 -11.18 4.54 -0.98
N ASP A 152 -12.51 4.48 -0.91
CA ASP A 152 -13.35 5.40 -0.13
C ASP A 152 -13.16 5.18 1.38
N TRP A 153 -13.21 3.92 1.82
CA TRP A 153 -12.93 3.55 3.20
C TRP A 153 -11.52 3.94 3.63
N PHE A 154 -10.53 3.66 2.76
CA PHE A 154 -9.14 4.05 2.98
C PHE A 154 -9.07 5.55 3.25
N TYR A 155 -9.68 6.38 2.40
CA TYR A 155 -9.65 7.83 2.59
C TYR A 155 -10.37 8.29 3.84
N ALA A 156 -11.59 7.79 4.05
CA ALA A 156 -12.41 8.18 5.18
C ALA A 156 -11.69 7.96 6.52
N THR A 157 -10.89 6.89 6.61
CA THR A 157 -10.21 6.47 7.83
C THR A 157 -8.75 6.92 7.93
N ASN A 158 -8.13 7.43 6.86
CA ASN A 158 -6.69 7.71 6.85
C ASN A 158 -6.28 8.84 7.81
N THR A 159 -7.11 9.88 7.91
CA THR A 159 -6.93 11.04 8.81
C THR A 159 -7.99 11.14 9.90
N ASN A 160 -8.95 10.21 9.92
CA ASN A 160 -9.99 10.14 10.95
C ASN A 160 -9.93 8.75 11.62
N PRO A 161 -8.90 8.47 12.44
CA PRO A 161 -8.79 7.20 13.14
C PRO A 161 -9.95 7.01 14.12
N GLY A 162 -10.48 5.81 14.18
CA GLY A 162 -11.37 5.37 15.25
C GLY A 162 -10.65 5.24 16.59
N PRO A 163 -11.39 5.04 17.70
CA PRO A 163 -10.82 4.97 19.05
C PRO A 163 -9.85 3.81 19.28
N TYR A 164 -9.85 2.80 18.41
CA TYR A 164 -9.01 1.61 18.49
C TYR A 164 -7.96 1.53 17.37
N ASP A 165 -7.91 2.54 16.50
CA ASP A 165 -6.95 2.56 15.40
C ASP A 165 -5.56 2.94 15.93
N GLU A 166 -4.55 2.21 15.44
CA GLU A 166 -3.15 2.57 15.68
C GLU A 166 -2.80 3.79 14.82
N VAL A 167 -2.18 4.81 15.42
CA VAL A 167 -1.85 6.08 14.75
C VAL A 167 -0.35 6.34 14.83
N LYS A 168 0.23 6.81 13.73
CA LYS A 168 1.59 7.34 13.69
C LYS A 168 1.62 8.66 12.93
N ASP A 169 2.10 9.70 13.61
CA ASP A 169 2.26 11.06 13.06
C ASP A 169 0.96 11.62 12.44
N GLY A 170 -0.18 11.34 13.07
CA GLY A 170 -1.51 11.81 12.62
C GLY A 170 -2.17 10.94 11.54
N TRP A 171 -1.52 9.85 11.11
CA TRP A 171 -2.06 8.93 10.11
C TRP A 171 -2.42 7.59 10.71
N THR A 172 -3.54 7.02 10.28
CA THR A 172 -3.91 5.65 10.60
C THR A 172 -2.85 4.68 10.06
N VAL A 173 -2.38 3.79 10.93
CA VAL A 173 -1.39 2.77 10.58
C VAL A 173 -2.06 1.65 9.81
N ARG A 174 -1.58 1.40 8.60
CA ARG A 174 -2.00 0.28 7.76
C ARG A 174 -1.07 -0.91 7.96
N LYS A 175 -1.62 -2.11 7.82
CA LYS A 175 -0.91 -3.38 8.04
C LYS A 175 -1.17 -4.31 6.86
N THR A 176 -0.12 -4.90 6.32
CA THR A 176 -0.22 -6.01 5.36
C THR A 176 -0.14 -7.35 6.07
N CYS A 177 0.54 -7.40 7.21
CA CYS A 177 0.58 -8.51 8.15
C CYS A 177 0.85 -7.99 9.57
N PRO A 178 0.86 -8.84 10.62
CA PRO A 178 1.12 -8.41 12.00
C PRO A 178 2.48 -7.71 12.20
N VAL A 179 3.48 -8.06 11.40
CA VAL A 179 4.87 -7.57 11.56
C VAL A 179 5.21 -6.38 10.66
N PHE A 180 4.48 -6.17 9.55
CA PHE A 180 4.73 -5.07 8.61
C PHE A 180 3.61 -4.04 8.66
N LYS A 181 4.00 -2.81 8.99
CA LYS A 181 3.11 -1.65 9.13
C LYS A 181 3.62 -0.49 8.30
N LEU A 182 2.71 0.37 7.85
CA LEU A 182 3.05 1.60 7.15
C LEU A 182 2.06 2.73 7.44
N THR A 183 2.48 3.97 7.22
CA THR A 183 1.58 5.13 7.11
C THR A 183 1.43 5.54 5.67
N THR A 184 0.27 6.12 5.33
CA THR A 184 -0.07 6.47 3.95
C THR A 184 -0.51 7.92 3.79
N PRO A 185 0.40 8.92 3.92
CA PRO A 185 0.06 10.31 3.69
C PRO A 185 -0.51 10.52 2.28
N ALA A 186 -1.52 11.37 2.16
CA ALA A 186 -2.13 11.71 0.87
C ALA A 186 -2.26 13.22 0.70
N ARG A 187 -2.18 13.69 -0.54
CA ARG A 187 -2.44 15.09 -0.92
C ARG A 187 -3.29 15.16 -2.19
N THR A 188 -4.17 16.15 -2.26
CA THR A 188 -4.89 16.49 -3.50
C THR A 188 -3.88 17.04 -4.50
N ILE A 189 -3.96 16.59 -5.75
CA ILE A 189 -3.09 17.05 -6.83
C ILE A 189 -3.85 17.77 -7.95
N TYR A 190 -5.16 17.57 -8.08
CA TYR A 190 -6.05 18.26 -9.03
C TYR A 190 -7.49 18.33 -8.50
#